data_AF-A0A2E8VK22-F1
#
_entry.id   AF-A0A2E8VK22-F1
#
_cell.length_a   1.000
_cell.length_b   1.000
_cell.length_c   1.000
_cell.angle_alpha   90.00
_cell.angle_beta   90.00
_cell.angle_gamma   90.00
#
_symmetry.space_group_name_H-M   'P 1'
#
loop_
_entity.id
_entity.type
_entity.pdbx_description
1 polymer ?
#
loop_
_entity_poly.entity_id
_entity_poly.type
_entity_poly.pdbx_seq_one_letter_code
_entity_poly.pdbx_strand_id
1 'polypeptide(L)' 'MNLEPLRGLTFGANVSGLTMHEINAGDWSRIEVGLADFGLLRLRGQQFDARSVAAFARRFGELERDIGEARGISNKG' A
#
# COMPACT_ATOMS: atom_id res chain seq x y z
N MET A 1 -11.29 -2.02 6.18
CA MET A 1 -10.66 -1.00 5.30
C MET A 1 -11.66 0.03 4.78
N ASN A 2 -11.30 1.32 4.87
CA ASN A 2 -11.97 2.46 4.24
C ASN A 2 -11.02 3.22 3.31
N LEU A 3 -11.57 3.83 2.25
CA LEU A 3 -10.88 4.68 1.29
C LEU A 3 -11.47 6.10 1.33
N GLU A 4 -10.64 7.09 1.59
CA GLU A 4 -11.05 8.49 1.65
C GLU A 4 -10.29 9.31 0.59
N PRO A 5 -10.96 9.82 -0.45
CA PRO A 5 -10.32 10.65 -1.47
C PRO A 5 -9.60 11.86 -0.87
N LEU A 6 -8.46 12.23 -1.43
CA LEU A 6 -7.77 13.45 -1.02
C LEU A 6 -8.61 14.68 -1.38
N ARG A 7 -8.90 15.52 -0.39
CA ARG A 7 -9.75 16.70 -0.59
C ARG A 7 -9.17 17.64 -1.64
N GLY A 8 -10.01 18.03 -2.60
CA GLY A 8 -9.66 18.94 -3.68
C GLY A 8 -8.81 18.32 -4.79
N LEU A 9 -8.58 17.00 -4.76
CA LEU A 9 -7.83 16.27 -5.78
C LEU A 9 -8.67 15.16 -6.40
N THR A 10 -8.47 14.90 -7.68
CA THR A 10 -9.06 13.75 -8.40
C THR A 10 -8.17 12.51 -8.34
N PHE A 11 -6.94 12.66 -7.84
CA PHE A 11 -5.94 11.62 -7.76
C PHE A 11 -5.49 11.45 -6.31
N GLY A 12 -5.56 10.22 -5.81
CA GLY A 12 -5.13 9.84 -4.48
C GLY A 12 -6.27 9.65 -3.46
N ALA A 13 -6.13 8.63 -2.62
CA ALA A 13 -6.97 8.38 -1.45
C ALA A 13 -6.14 7.95 -0.22
N ASN A 14 -6.60 8.30 0.97
CA ASN A 14 -6.09 7.74 2.22
C ASN A 14 -6.77 6.40 2.52
N VAL A 15 -5.98 5.44 3.00
CA VAL A 15 -6.48 4.14 3.46
C VAL A 15 -6.47 4.12 4.99
N SER A 16 -7.58 3.70 5.59
CA SER A 16 -7.71 3.51 7.05
C SER A 16 -8.35 2.16 7.39
N GLY A 17 -8.15 1.69 8.63
CA GLY A 17 -8.69 0.40 9.09
C GLY A 17 -8.12 -0.78 8.32
N LEU A 18 -6.83 -0.72 7.97
CA LEU A 18 -6.07 -1.79 7.32
C LEU A 18 -4.72 -1.93 8.05
N THR A 19 -4.38 -3.17 8.40
CA THR A 19 -3.05 -3.55 8.89
C THR A 19 -2.41 -4.45 7.83
N MET A 20 -1.22 -4.13 7.36
CA MET A 20 -0.63 -4.88 6.23
C MET A 20 -0.42 -6.38 6.48
N HIS A 21 -0.23 -6.79 7.74
CA HIS A 21 -0.06 -8.19 8.12
C HIS A 21 -1.38 -8.98 8.05
N GLU A 22 -2.52 -8.30 7.91
CA GLU A 22 -3.86 -8.88 8.01
C GLU A 22 -4.69 -8.65 6.73
N ILE A 23 -4.03 -8.32 5.61
CA ILE A 23 -4.70 -8.14 4.31
C ILE A 23 -5.28 -9.49 3.87
N ASN A 24 -6.59 -9.65 4.04
CA ASN A 24 -7.35 -10.76 3.48
C ASN A 24 -7.76 -10.47 2.02
N ALA A 25 -8.39 -11.45 1.37
CA ALA A 25 -8.81 -11.33 -0.04
C ALA A 25 -9.81 -10.18 -0.27
N GLY A 26 -10.69 -9.91 0.70
CA GLY A 26 -11.66 -8.81 0.62
C GLY A 26 -11.00 -7.44 0.69
N ASP A 27 -10.01 -7.28 1.58
CA ASP A 27 -9.21 -6.06 1.65
C ASP A 27 -8.37 -5.87 0.38
N TRP A 28 -7.80 -6.95 -0.15
CA TRP A 28 -7.03 -6.90 -1.40
C TRP A 28 -7.88 -6.43 -2.59
N SER A 29 -9.08 -6.99 -2.76
CA SER A 29 -10.00 -6.57 -3.82
C SER A 29 -10.34 -5.07 -3.73
N ARG A 30 -10.47 -4.53 -2.51
CA ARG A 30 -10.70 -3.09 -2.30
C ARG A 30 -9.47 -2.24 -2.62
N ILE A 31 -8.25 -2.75 -2.41
CA ILE A 31 -7.01 -2.08 -2.81
C ILE A 31 -6.93 -1.98 -4.33
N GLU A 32 -7.24 -3.06 -5.04
CA GLU A 32 -7.22 -3.09 -6.51
C GLU A 32 -8.21 -2.08 -7.11
N VAL A 33 -9.46 -2.10 -6.64
CA VAL A 33 -10.48 -1.12 -7.06
C VAL A 33 -10.05 0.30 -6.71
N GLY A 34 -9.56 0.53 -5.48
CA GLY A 34 -9.09 1.85 -5.06
C GLY A 34 -7.91 2.38 -5.88
N LEU A 35 -7.00 1.52 -6.32
CA LEU A 35 -5.91 1.91 -7.23
C LEU A 35 -6.42 2.26 -8.61
N ALA A 36 -7.39 1.51 -9.15
CA ALA A 36 -8.01 1.84 -10.42
C ALA A 36 -8.75 3.19 -10.39
N ASP A 37 -9.48 3.45 -9.29
CA ASP A 37 -10.32 4.65 -9.14
C ASP A 37 -9.50 5.90 -8.80
N PHE A 38 -8.50 5.79 -7.91
CA PHE A 38 -7.79 6.94 -7.35
C PHE A 38 -6.35 7.06 -7.83
N GLY A 39 -5.78 6.03 -8.46
CA GLY A 39 -4.40 6.01 -8.99
C GLY A 39 -3.27 6.03 -7.95
N LEU A 40 -3.55 6.43 -6.70
CA LEU A 40 -2.61 6.41 -5.57
C LEU A 40 -3.35 6.11 -4.27
N LEU A 41 -2.81 5.18 -3.48
CA LEU A 41 -3.31 4.87 -2.14
C LEU A 41 -2.26 5.21 -1.08
N ARG A 42 -2.64 6.00 -0.07
CA ARG A 42 -1.78 6.40 1.04
C ARG A 42 -2.14 5.60 2.29
N LEU A 43 -1.31 4.62 2.61
CA LEU A 43 -1.40 3.86 3.86
C LEU A 43 -0.56 4.58 4.92
N ARG A 44 -1.22 5.12 5.95
CA ARG A 44 -0.54 5.84 7.06
C ARG A 44 -0.37 4.94 8.27
N GLY A 45 0.64 5.23 9.09
CA GLY A 45 0.87 4.56 10.38
C GLY A 45 1.34 3.11 10.27
N GLN A 46 1.74 2.66 9.09
CA GLN A 46 2.27 1.32 8.91
C GLN A 46 3.75 1.31 9.26
N GLN A 47 4.18 0.36 10.10
CA GLN A 47 5.59 0.07 10.29
C GLN A 47 6.01 -1.02 9.32
N PHE A 48 7.12 -0.80 8.64
CA PHE A 48 7.63 -1.72 7.65
C PHE A 48 9.08 -2.10 7.97
N ASP A 49 9.34 -3.41 8.07
CA ASP A 49 10.67 -3.94 7.80
C ASP A 49 10.80 -4.31 6.32
N ALA A 50 12.03 -4.50 5.84
CA ALA A 50 12.30 -4.79 4.42
C ALA A 50 11.55 -6.05 3.93
N ARG A 51 11.38 -7.05 4.79
CA ARG A 51 10.67 -8.29 4.47
C ARG A 51 9.18 -8.03 4.26
N SER A 52 8.58 -7.21 5.11
CA SER A 52 7.15 -6.87 5.08
C SER A 52 6.80 -5.99 3.88
N VAL A 53 7.67 -5.05 3.50
CA VAL A 53 7.51 -4.28 2.25
C VAL A 53 7.48 -5.21 1.06
N ALA A 54 8.45 -6.13 0.96
CA ALA A 54 8.55 -7.02 -0.17
C ALA A 54 7.39 -8.02 -0.24
N ALA A 55 6.96 -8.58 0.89
CA ALA A 55 5.79 -9.45 0.95
C ALA A 55 4.52 -8.73 0.48
N PHE A 56 4.38 -7.43 0.79
CA PHE A 56 3.30 -6.61 0.26
C PHE A 56 3.46 -6.32 -1.23
N ALA A 57 4.63 -5.87 -1.67
CA ALA A 57 4.89 -5.54 -3.06
C ALA A 57 4.69 -6.74 -3.99
N ARG A 58 5.01 -7.96 -3.54
CA ARG A 58 4.76 -9.20 -4.30
C ARG A 58 3.29 -9.48 -4.60
N ARG A 59 2.35 -8.84 -3.89
CA ARG A 59 0.92 -8.94 -4.23
C ARG A 59 0.58 -8.22 -5.54
N PHE A 60 1.41 -7.27 -5.97
CA PHE A 60 1.26 -6.55 -7.24
C PHE A 60 1.94 -7.25 -8.43
N GLY A 61 2.74 -8.29 -8.18
CA GLY A 61 3.48 -9.00 -9.22
C GLY A 61 4.91 -9.34 -8.79
N GLU A 62 5.72 -9.74 -9.76
CA GLU A 62 7.14 -10.01 -9.55
C GLU A 62 7.88 -8.72 -9.18
N LEU A 63 8.83 -8.82 -8.25
CA LEU A 63 9.69 -7.69 -7.90
C LEU A 63 10.81 -7.56 -8.93
N GLU A 64 11.14 -6.34 -9.34
CA GLU A 64 12.24 -6.08 -10.27
C GLU A 64 13.62 -6.48 -9.71
N ARG A 65 13.77 -6.49 -8.38
CA ARG A 65 14.99 -6.90 -7.67
C ARG A 65 14.66 -7.57 -6.35
N ASP A 66 15.58 -8.44 -5.92
CA ASP A 66 15.40 -9.21 -4.69
C ASP A 66 15.65 -8.38 -3.42
N ILE A 67 15.00 -8.80 -2.34
CA ILE A 67 14.78 -8.04 -1.10
C ILE A 67 16.10 -7.70 -0.36
N GLY A 68 17.19 -8.41 -0.67
CA GLY A 68 18.52 -8.15 -0.10
C GLY A 68 19.04 -6.73 -0.32
N GLU A 69 18.50 -5.99 -1.31
CA GLU A 69 18.89 -4.61 -1.61
C GLU A 69 17.91 -3.55 -1.09
N ALA A 70 16.72 -3.93 -0.61
CA ALA A 70 15.70 -2.99 -0.15
C ALA A 70 16.05 -2.39 1.21
N ARG A 71 16.92 -1.36 1.21
CA ARG A 71 17.36 -0.60 2.40
C ARG A 71 16.29 0.38 2.91
N GLY A 72 15.05 -0.10 3.07
CA GLY A 72 13.95 0.68 3.63
C GLY A 72 13.48 1.85 2.75
N ILE A 73 12.17 2.03 2.65
CA ILE A 73 11.60 3.26 2.07
C ILE A 73 11.34 4.21 3.23
N SER A 74 12.18 5.22 3.39
CA SER A 74 12.00 6.26 4.42
C SER A 74 11.27 7.45 3.81
N ASN A 75 9.99 7.61 4.17
CA ASN A 75 9.32 8.91 4.02
C ASN A 75 9.71 9.78 5.22
N LYS A 76 10.89 10.43 5.16
CA LYS A 76 11.13 11.60 6.01
C LYS A 76 10.35 12.77 5.39
N GLY A 77 9.40 13.29 6.17
CA GLY A 77 8.60 14.45 5.83
C GLY A 77 9.41 15.75 5.83
#